data_AF-A0A4D6FZV6-F1
#
_entry.id   AF-A0A4D6FZV6-F1
#
_cell.length_a   1.000
_cell.length_b   1.000
_cell.length_c   1.000
_cell.angle_alpha   90.00
_cell.angle_beta   90.00
_cell.angle_gamma   90.00
#
_symmetry.space_group_name_H-M   'P 1'
#
loop_
_entity.id
_entity.type
_entity.pdbx_description
1 polymer ?
#
loop_
_entity_poly.entity_id
_entity_poly.type
_entity_poly.pdbx_seq_one_letter_code
_entity_poly.pdbx_strand_id
1 'polypeptide(L)'
;PENLDYNITTTVSNCSVITSSLTVQNINTDHSGIYSCEGISRRRIIAPDFSVSVTKGQICQRPFYNNDAWYPQMCIRCYCSNLTDECSSATGYATNPVLIESSIKPSDAAIVNFKTKEYYKPAREITFANKAAMKYFINETYYKKLVPNPDYYFGGAFNMAGSWLTRYGYPLTYKLILSGENSDYLPGPLVVIKGESDSIYHCSVKYRLPVYASNEVFENNMRIYLWEQDNWFTDHRCTLPATRRDFINVLKNVRLVLFKVKYYNGQTNFQMSRISMQEAIETTNSYSWAAKLEKCKCPAGYSG
;
A
#
# COMPACT_ATOMS: atom_id res chain seq x y z
N PRO A 1 3.23 -25.43 28.28
CA PRO A 1 2.13 -26.36 27.98
C PRO A 1 2.70 -27.69 27.47
N GLU A 2 2.22 -28.83 27.99
CA GLU A 2 2.53 -30.13 27.40
C GLU A 2 2.03 -30.13 25.95
N ASN A 3 2.91 -30.45 24.99
CA ASN A 3 2.66 -30.48 23.54
C ASN A 3 2.73 -29.13 22.78
N LEU A 4 3.39 -28.10 23.33
CA LEU A 4 3.78 -26.95 22.52
C LEU A 4 5.00 -27.35 21.66
N ASP A 5 4.79 -27.54 20.36
CA ASP A 5 5.91 -27.69 19.41
C ASP A 5 6.48 -26.29 19.13
N TYR A 6 7.75 -26.05 19.46
CA TYR A 6 8.35 -24.74 19.28
C TYR A 6 9.84 -24.82 19.02
N ASN A 7 10.36 -23.79 18.37
CA ASN A 7 11.78 -23.55 18.17
C ASN A 7 12.16 -22.17 18.73
N ILE A 8 13.27 -22.11 19.46
CA ILE A 8 13.84 -20.84 19.94
C ILE A 8 15.19 -20.65 19.27
N THR A 9 15.36 -19.52 18.59
CA THR A 9 16.66 -19.12 18.04
C THR A 9 17.17 -17.90 18.77
N THR A 10 18.42 -17.97 19.23
CA THR A 10 19.07 -16.88 19.96
C THR A 10 20.31 -16.45 19.21
N THR A 11 20.43 -15.15 18.94
CA THR A 11 21.61 -14.54 18.33
C THR A 11 22.21 -13.50 19.26
N VAL A 12 23.51 -13.62 19.52
CA VAL A 12 24.27 -12.63 20.29
C VAL A 12 24.86 -11.64 19.31
N SER A 13 24.33 -10.42 19.29
CA SER A 13 24.81 -9.37 18.40
C SER A 13 26.08 -8.71 18.93
N ASN A 14 26.16 -8.50 20.25
CA ASN A 14 27.36 -8.04 20.97
C ASN A 14 27.20 -8.33 22.49
N CYS A 15 28.17 -7.89 23.32
CA CYS A 15 28.15 -8.10 24.77
C CYS A 15 26.93 -7.49 25.51
N SER A 16 26.16 -6.62 24.85
CA SER A 16 25.04 -5.88 25.45
C SER A 16 23.68 -6.20 24.79
N VAL A 17 23.66 -6.94 23.68
CA VAL A 17 22.46 -7.16 22.86
C VAL A 17 22.36 -8.63 22.47
N ILE A 18 21.26 -9.25 22.91
CA ILE A 18 20.86 -10.60 22.56
C ILE A 18 19.47 -10.50 21.96
N THR A 19 19.28 -11.12 20.80
CA THR A 19 17.96 -11.26 20.17
C THR A 19 17.53 -12.72 20.29
N SER A 20 16.36 -12.97 20.85
CA SER A 20 15.75 -14.29 20.93
C SER A 20 14.44 -14.28 20.14
N SER A 21 14.18 -15.33 19.38
CA SER A 21 12.96 -15.50 18.59
C SER A 21 12.32 -16.85 18.92
N LEU A 22 11.06 -16.81 19.36
CA LEU A 22 10.23 -17.99 19.60
C LEU A 22 9.32 -18.22 18.39
N THR A 23 9.42 -19.41 17.80
CA THR A 23 8.50 -19.87 16.74
C THR A 23 7.70 -21.05 17.28
N VAL A 24 6.39 -20.87 17.47
CA VAL A 24 5.48 -21.94 17.87
C VAL A 24 4.85 -22.57 16.63
N GLN A 25 4.91 -23.90 16.53
CA GLN A 25 4.31 -24.69 15.46
C GLN A 25 3.03 -25.36 15.95
N ASN A 26 2.08 -25.62 15.04
CA ASN A 26 0.83 -26.33 15.32
C ASN A 26 0.04 -25.73 16.51
N ILE A 27 0.01 -24.39 16.59
CA ILE A 27 -0.64 -23.69 17.69
C ILE A 27 -2.15 -23.97 17.71
N ASN A 28 -2.72 -24.20 18.90
CA ASN A 28 -4.15 -24.41 19.08
C ASN A 28 -4.68 -23.50 20.20
N THR A 29 -6.00 -23.52 20.43
CA THR A 29 -6.67 -22.66 21.43
C THR A 29 -6.05 -22.73 22.82
N ASP A 30 -5.54 -23.89 23.20
CA ASP A 30 -5.00 -24.17 24.54
C ASP A 30 -3.60 -23.56 24.71
N HIS A 31 -3.01 -23.08 23.62
CA HIS A 31 -1.76 -22.32 23.61
C HIS A 31 -1.98 -20.80 23.68
N SER A 32 -3.23 -20.34 23.88
CA SER A 32 -3.49 -18.94 24.24
C SER A 32 -2.91 -18.63 25.60
N GLY A 33 -2.32 -17.44 25.77
CA GLY A 33 -1.74 -17.03 27.03
C GLY A 33 -0.79 -15.87 26.89
N ILE A 34 -0.06 -15.63 27.98
CA ILE A 34 1.01 -14.63 28.02
C ILE A 34 2.33 -15.32 27.72
N TYR A 35 3.07 -14.78 26.76
CA TYR A 35 4.40 -15.22 26.38
C TYR A 35 5.41 -14.17 26.81
N SER A 36 6.29 -14.55 27.73
CA SER A 36 7.31 -13.66 28.30
C SER A 36 8.68 -14.05 27.76
N CYS A 37 9.44 -13.08 27.23
CA CYS A 37 10.84 -13.30 26.89
C CYS A 37 11.72 -12.94 28.09
N GLU A 38 12.42 -13.94 28.61
CA GLU A 38 13.29 -13.79 29.77
C GLU A 38 14.76 -14.01 29.40
N GLY A 39 15.58 -12.98 29.64
CA GLY A 39 17.03 -13.06 29.57
C GLY A 39 17.61 -13.42 30.93
N ILE A 40 18.21 -14.61 31.02
CA ILE A 40 18.88 -15.09 32.24
C ILE A 40 20.39 -14.84 32.11
N SER A 41 20.92 -13.97 32.98
CA SER A 41 22.36 -13.69 33.11
C SER A 41 22.77 -13.68 34.60
N ARG A 42 23.69 -12.80 35.04
CA ARG A 42 23.91 -12.52 36.47
C ARG A 42 22.72 -11.80 37.13
N ARG A 43 21.82 -11.22 36.33
CA ARG A 43 20.52 -10.66 36.72
C ARG A 43 19.44 -11.14 35.76
N ARG A 44 18.21 -11.27 36.25
CA ARG A 44 17.02 -11.59 35.45
C ARG A 44 16.54 -10.33 34.74
N ILE A 45 16.46 -10.38 33.41
CA ILE A 45 15.92 -9.29 32.58
C ILE A 45 14.65 -9.81 31.92
N ILE A 46 13.54 -9.11 32.12
CA ILE A 46 12.23 -9.50 31.58
C ILE A 46 11.84 -8.47 30.52
N ALA A 47 11.59 -8.93 29.30
CA ALA A 47 11.01 -8.10 28.26
C ALA A 47 9.49 -7.94 28.48
N PRO A 48 8.81 -6.96 27.84
CA PRO A 48 7.37 -6.85 27.89
C PRO A 48 6.68 -8.16 27.49
N ASP A 49 5.62 -8.49 28.22
CA ASP A 49 4.77 -9.64 27.98
C ASP A 49 4.00 -9.51 26.66
N PHE A 50 3.92 -10.60 25.91
CA PHE A 50 3.10 -10.70 24.71
C PHE A 50 1.83 -11.50 25.01
N SER A 51 0.66 -10.86 24.90
CA SER A 51 -0.62 -11.57 24.96
C SER A 51 -0.90 -12.23 23.61
N VAL A 52 -1.01 -13.55 23.60
CA VAL A 52 -1.33 -14.36 22.42
C VAL A 52 -2.69 -15.00 22.65
N SER A 53 -3.64 -14.70 21.76
CA SER A 53 -4.97 -15.31 21.76
C SER A 53 -5.12 -16.19 20.52
N VAL A 54 -5.29 -17.48 20.73
CA VAL A 54 -5.48 -18.48 19.68
C VAL A 54 -6.95 -18.89 19.71
N THR A 55 -7.67 -18.67 18.62
CA THR A 55 -9.09 -18.99 18.54
C THR A 55 -9.31 -20.14 17.55
N LYS A 56 -10.12 -21.14 17.94
CA LYS A 56 -10.63 -22.18 17.03
C LYS A 56 -11.81 -21.54 16.30
N GLY A 57 -11.54 -20.94 15.16
CA GLY A 57 -12.60 -20.36 14.35
C GLY A 57 -12.03 -19.40 13.32
N GLN A 58 -12.38 -19.63 12.07
CA GLN A 58 -12.22 -18.61 11.04
C GLN A 58 -13.21 -17.49 11.39
N ILE A 59 -12.72 -16.40 11.98
CA ILE A 59 -13.50 -15.16 12.21
C ILE A 59 -14.26 -14.78 10.93
N CYS A 60 -13.63 -15.05 9.79
CA CYS A 60 -14.22 -14.92 8.47
C CYS A 60 -14.83 -16.25 8.02
N GLN A 61 -16.16 -16.28 7.88
CA GLN A 61 -16.87 -17.38 7.27
C GLN A 61 -17.26 -17.01 5.84
N ARG A 62 -17.53 -18.03 5.00
CA ARG A 62 -18.08 -17.84 3.65
C ARG A 62 -19.23 -16.83 3.67
N PRO A 63 -19.25 -15.81 2.79
CA PRO A 63 -18.42 -15.58 1.60
C PRO A 63 -17.15 -14.72 1.85
N PHE A 64 -16.54 -14.80 3.03
CA PHE A 64 -15.39 -13.99 3.42
C PHE A 64 -14.18 -14.83 3.86
N TYR A 65 -13.00 -14.24 3.73
CA TYR A 65 -11.71 -14.78 4.18
C TYR A 65 -10.88 -13.66 4.83
N ASN A 66 -9.85 -14.05 5.59
CA ASN A 66 -8.65 -13.28 5.96
C ASN A 66 -8.06 -13.98 7.18
N ASN A 67 -6.96 -14.72 7.00
CA ASN A 67 -6.33 -15.49 8.07
C ASN A 67 -5.71 -14.62 9.17
N ASP A 68 -5.46 -13.33 8.90
CA ASP A 68 -4.97 -12.36 9.90
C ASP A 68 -6.11 -11.55 10.54
N ALA A 69 -7.37 -11.90 10.27
CA ALA A 69 -8.49 -11.20 10.89
C ALA A 69 -8.54 -11.46 12.39
N TRP A 70 -8.47 -10.39 13.18
CA TRP A 70 -8.76 -10.42 14.62
C TRP A 70 -10.20 -10.00 14.92
N TYR A 71 -10.87 -9.37 13.97
CA TYR A 71 -12.24 -8.89 14.11
C TYR A 71 -13.05 -9.06 12.81
N PRO A 72 -14.39 -9.17 12.86
CA PRO A 72 -15.23 -9.36 11.68
C PRO A 72 -15.05 -8.30 10.59
N GLN A 73 -14.77 -7.04 10.95
CA GLN A 73 -14.51 -5.97 9.99
C GLN A 73 -13.23 -6.14 9.16
N MET A 74 -12.31 -7.01 9.61
CA MET A 74 -11.10 -7.34 8.86
C MET A 74 -11.37 -8.41 7.78
N CYS A 75 -12.55 -9.03 7.78
CA CYS A 75 -12.91 -10.03 6.79
C CYS A 75 -13.14 -9.41 5.42
N ILE A 76 -12.56 -10.04 4.41
CA ILE A 76 -12.58 -9.60 3.01
C ILE A 76 -13.50 -10.53 2.25
N ARG A 77 -14.44 -9.97 1.48
CA ARG A 77 -15.34 -10.77 0.65
C ARG A 77 -14.57 -11.43 -0.49
N CYS A 78 -14.81 -12.71 -0.75
CA CYS A 78 -14.27 -13.41 -1.92
C CYS A 78 -14.72 -12.70 -3.21
N TYR A 79 -13.77 -12.46 -4.11
CA TYR A 79 -14.03 -11.97 -5.46
C TYR A 79 -14.12 -13.14 -6.45
N CYS A 80 -13.10 -13.97 -6.56
CA CYS A 80 -13.06 -15.20 -7.37
C CYS A 80 -13.74 -15.12 -8.74
N SER A 81 -13.65 -13.96 -9.40
CA SER A 81 -14.33 -13.64 -10.66
C SER A 81 -15.84 -13.92 -10.66
N ASN A 82 -16.48 -13.89 -9.49
CA ASN A 82 -17.88 -14.26 -9.23
C ASN A 82 -18.23 -15.71 -9.60
N LEU A 83 -17.24 -16.61 -9.71
CA LEU A 83 -17.47 -18.03 -10.02
C LEU A 83 -17.73 -18.88 -8.78
N THR A 84 -17.23 -18.42 -7.62
CA THR A 84 -17.39 -19.08 -6.33
C THR A 84 -17.32 -18.02 -5.22
N ASP A 85 -17.98 -18.30 -4.11
CA ASP A 85 -17.86 -17.52 -2.87
C ASP A 85 -16.96 -18.22 -1.84
N GLU A 86 -16.33 -19.33 -2.21
CA GLU A 86 -15.45 -20.12 -1.34
C GLU A 86 -13.98 -19.81 -1.66
N CYS A 87 -13.31 -19.12 -0.75
CA CYS A 87 -11.90 -18.74 -0.88
C CYS A 87 -11.21 -18.68 0.50
N SER A 88 -9.87 -18.66 0.48
CA SER A 88 -9.02 -18.51 1.67
C SER A 88 -7.90 -17.50 1.40
N SER A 89 -7.15 -17.11 2.44
CA SER A 89 -5.89 -16.39 2.21
C SER A 89 -4.92 -17.22 1.36
N ALA A 90 -4.16 -16.57 0.49
CA ALA A 90 -3.23 -17.24 -0.41
C ALA A 90 -2.00 -17.78 0.32
N THR A 91 -1.89 -19.11 0.42
CA THR A 91 -0.76 -19.83 0.99
C THR A 91 0.39 -19.97 -0.02
N GLY A 92 1.64 -20.06 0.45
CA GLY A 92 2.82 -20.11 -0.41
C GLY A 92 3.25 -18.74 -0.94
N TYR A 93 2.75 -17.67 -0.34
CA TYR A 93 3.11 -16.29 -0.66
C TYR A 93 3.70 -15.59 0.56
N ALA A 94 4.73 -14.79 0.34
CA ALA A 94 5.33 -13.93 1.34
C ALA A 94 5.51 -12.52 0.79
N THR A 95 5.58 -11.55 1.69
CA THR A 95 5.94 -10.17 1.34
C THR A 95 7.32 -10.15 0.69
N ASN A 96 7.44 -9.54 -0.49
CA ASN A 96 8.72 -9.37 -1.17
C ASN A 96 9.69 -8.55 -0.29
N PRO A 97 10.90 -9.04 0.04
CA PRO A 97 11.84 -8.26 0.84
C PRO A 97 12.36 -7.01 0.10
N VAL A 98 12.18 -6.94 -1.22
CA VAL A 98 12.58 -5.83 -2.07
C VAL A 98 11.34 -5.03 -2.47
N LEU A 99 11.39 -3.71 -2.29
CA LEU A 99 10.35 -2.80 -2.79
C LEU A 99 10.44 -2.68 -4.31
N ILE A 100 9.28 -2.71 -4.97
CA ILE A 100 9.20 -2.41 -6.39
C ILE A 100 9.22 -0.89 -6.53
N GLU A 101 10.41 -0.36 -6.80
CA GLU A 101 10.58 1.06 -7.08
C GLU A 101 10.17 1.36 -8.52
N SER A 102 9.54 2.53 -8.72
CA SER A 102 9.23 3.00 -10.06
C SER A 102 10.53 3.14 -10.83
N SER A 103 10.53 2.83 -12.12
CA SER A 103 11.57 3.33 -13.01
C SER A 103 10.89 4.21 -14.04
N ILE A 104 11.42 5.41 -14.23
CA ILE A 104 10.69 6.41 -15.00
C ILE A 104 11.58 6.94 -16.09
N LYS A 105 11.26 6.56 -17.33
CA LYS A 105 11.81 7.25 -18.49
C LYS A 105 11.09 8.59 -18.61
N PRO A 106 11.79 9.67 -19.01
CA PRO A 106 11.15 10.96 -19.22
C PRO A 106 9.91 10.96 -20.14
N SER A 107 9.80 9.96 -21.01
CA SER A 107 8.65 9.74 -21.90
C SER A 107 7.38 9.21 -21.20
N ASP A 108 7.52 8.65 -20.00
CA ASP A 108 6.51 7.80 -19.35
C ASP A 108 5.66 8.55 -18.32
N ALA A 109 5.98 9.82 -18.08
CA ALA A 109 5.25 10.71 -17.19
C ALA A 109 4.84 12.00 -17.89
N ALA A 110 3.73 12.57 -17.46
CA ALA A 110 3.12 13.77 -18.00
C ALA A 110 2.37 14.52 -16.90
N ILE A 111 2.15 15.81 -17.11
CA ILE A 111 1.11 16.54 -16.41
C ILE A 111 -0.20 16.33 -17.19
N VAL A 112 -1.19 15.79 -16.50
CA VAL A 112 -2.46 15.34 -17.09
C VAL A 112 -3.57 16.16 -16.48
N ASN A 113 -4.35 16.84 -17.31
CA ASN A 113 -5.62 17.40 -16.85
C ASN A 113 -6.64 16.26 -16.73
N PHE A 114 -7.07 16.00 -15.51
CA PHE A 114 -7.95 14.89 -15.18
C PHE A 114 -9.34 15.00 -15.81
N LYS A 115 -9.85 16.23 -16.05
CA LYS A 115 -11.16 16.48 -16.65
C LYS A 115 -11.12 16.45 -18.18
N THR A 116 -10.18 17.19 -18.79
CA THR A 116 -10.09 17.30 -20.26
C THR A 116 -9.34 16.13 -20.89
N LYS A 117 -8.63 15.32 -20.09
CA LYS A 117 -7.72 14.26 -20.54
C LYS A 117 -6.58 14.78 -21.41
N GLU A 118 -6.25 16.07 -21.32
CA GLU A 118 -5.10 16.63 -22.00
C GLU A 118 -3.81 16.18 -21.33
N TYR A 119 -2.82 15.79 -22.14
CA TYR A 119 -1.51 15.35 -21.69
C TYR A 119 -0.45 16.35 -22.10
N TYR A 120 0.24 16.93 -21.12
CA TYR A 120 1.40 17.76 -21.32
C TYR A 120 2.64 17.01 -20.86
N LYS A 121 3.54 16.65 -21.78
CA LYS A 121 4.82 15.99 -21.48
C LYS A 121 5.91 17.06 -21.38
N PRO A 122 6.35 17.46 -20.17
CA PRO A 122 7.35 18.52 -20.03
C PRO A 122 8.73 17.90 -20.23
N ALA A 123 9.22 17.92 -21.48
CA ALA A 123 10.53 17.35 -21.80
C ALA A 123 11.70 18.16 -21.22
N ARG A 124 11.49 19.44 -20.89
CA ARG A 124 12.54 20.36 -20.38
C ARG A 124 12.20 21.03 -19.05
N GLU A 125 10.91 21.11 -18.71
CA GLU A 125 10.39 21.83 -17.54
C GLU A 125 10.22 20.94 -16.30
N ILE A 126 10.30 19.61 -16.49
CA ILE A 126 10.56 18.65 -15.41
C ILE A 126 12.05 18.39 -15.39
N THR A 127 12.74 18.93 -14.40
CA THR A 127 14.16 18.64 -14.21
C THR A 127 14.29 17.26 -13.56
N PHE A 128 14.86 16.30 -14.28
CA PHE A 128 15.39 15.06 -13.70
C PHE A 128 16.61 15.41 -12.87
N ALA A 129 16.40 15.94 -11.66
CA ALA A 129 17.48 16.47 -10.83
C ALA A 129 18.59 15.42 -10.57
N ASN A 130 18.24 14.12 -10.62
CA ASN A 130 19.18 13.03 -10.66
C ASN A 130 18.50 11.77 -11.24
N LYS A 131 19.01 11.23 -12.36
CA LYS A 131 18.49 9.97 -12.96
C LYS A 131 18.58 8.78 -12.01
N ALA A 132 19.53 8.78 -11.07
CA ALA A 132 19.64 7.74 -10.04
C ALA A 132 18.66 7.92 -8.88
N ALA A 133 18.16 9.14 -8.62
CA ALA A 133 17.25 9.41 -7.49
C ALA A 133 15.77 9.55 -7.89
N MET A 134 15.46 9.49 -9.20
CA MET A 134 14.10 9.47 -9.75
C MET A 134 13.20 10.57 -9.17
N LYS A 135 13.74 11.80 -9.17
CA LYS A 135 13.07 13.00 -8.67
C LYS A 135 12.42 13.78 -9.82
N TYR A 136 11.13 14.06 -9.66
CA TYR A 136 10.34 14.95 -10.50
C TYR A 136 10.24 16.29 -9.82
N PHE A 137 10.54 17.36 -10.56
CA PHE A 137 10.49 18.71 -10.01
C PHE A 137 9.87 19.67 -11.01
N ILE A 138 8.89 20.43 -10.56
CA ILE A 138 8.31 21.57 -11.26
C ILE A 138 8.60 22.79 -10.39
N ASN A 139 9.52 23.63 -10.86
CA ASN A 139 9.91 24.84 -10.16
C ASN A 139 8.82 25.92 -10.25
N GLU A 140 8.99 27.00 -9.49
CA GLU A 140 8.06 28.13 -9.47
C GLU A 140 7.82 28.78 -10.83
N THR A 141 8.86 28.85 -11.68
CA THR A 141 8.78 29.43 -13.03
C THR A 141 7.76 28.71 -13.90
N TYR A 142 7.70 27.38 -13.84
CA TYR A 142 6.81 26.57 -14.68
C TYR A 142 5.51 26.17 -13.98
N TYR A 143 5.50 26.12 -12.65
CA TYR A 143 4.37 25.58 -11.89
C TYR A 143 3.03 26.25 -12.21
N LYS A 144 2.98 27.60 -12.22
CA LYS A 144 1.75 28.34 -12.54
C LYS A 144 1.24 28.08 -13.96
N LYS A 145 2.14 27.85 -14.91
CA LYS A 145 1.81 27.56 -16.32
C LYS A 145 1.30 26.13 -16.50
N LEU A 146 1.95 25.17 -15.86
CA LEU A 146 1.65 23.74 -16.04
C LEU A 146 0.51 23.25 -15.14
N VAL A 147 0.29 23.91 -14.01
CA VAL A 147 -0.66 23.50 -12.97
C VAL A 147 -1.52 24.70 -12.55
N PRO A 148 -2.28 25.30 -13.49
CA PRO A 148 -3.05 26.52 -13.20
C PRO A 148 -4.14 26.28 -12.14
N ASN A 149 -4.72 25.08 -12.10
CA ASN A 149 -5.83 24.73 -11.21
C ASN A 149 -5.66 23.28 -10.66
N PRO A 150 -6.51 22.80 -9.71
CA PRO A 150 -6.31 21.50 -9.07
C PRO A 150 -6.72 20.28 -9.92
N ASP A 151 -7.14 20.48 -11.16
CA ASP A 151 -7.50 19.38 -12.08
C ASP A 151 -6.27 18.76 -12.75
N TYR A 152 -5.07 19.31 -12.54
CA TYR A 152 -3.82 18.82 -13.13
C TYR A 152 -3.09 17.87 -12.17
N TYR A 153 -2.74 16.69 -12.68
CA TYR A 153 -2.11 15.60 -11.95
C TYR A 153 -0.79 15.20 -12.62
N PHE A 154 0.14 14.68 -11.83
CA PHE A 154 1.35 14.08 -12.34
C PHE A 154 1.09 12.59 -12.60
N GLY A 155 1.04 12.22 -13.87
CA GLY A 155 0.54 10.95 -14.33
C GLY A 155 1.56 10.16 -15.13
N GLY A 156 1.59 8.84 -14.96
CA GLY A 156 2.48 7.98 -15.72
C GLY A 156 2.26 6.50 -15.46
N ALA A 157 2.89 5.67 -16.29
CA ALA A 157 2.94 4.23 -16.08
C ALA A 157 4.03 3.84 -15.07
N PHE A 158 5.10 4.64 -14.94
CA PHE A 158 6.19 4.46 -13.97
C PHE A 158 6.87 3.08 -13.99
N ASN A 159 6.84 2.42 -15.16
CA ASN A 159 7.24 1.01 -15.32
C ASN A 159 6.53 0.06 -14.33
N MET A 160 5.30 0.41 -14.00
CA MET A 160 4.45 -0.26 -13.04
C MET A 160 3.09 -0.57 -13.65
N ALA A 161 2.91 -0.51 -14.98
CA ALA A 161 1.65 -0.95 -15.60
C ALA A 161 1.52 -2.49 -15.57
N GLY A 162 0.30 -3.00 -15.76
CA GLY A 162 -0.04 -4.42 -15.74
C GLY A 162 -0.80 -4.84 -14.48
N SER A 163 -0.75 -6.13 -14.15
CA SER A 163 -1.49 -6.67 -13.00
C SER A 163 -0.86 -6.28 -11.67
N TRP A 164 -1.68 -5.75 -10.77
CA TRP A 164 -1.35 -5.39 -9.38
C TRP A 164 -2.04 -6.31 -8.37
N LEU A 165 -2.55 -7.47 -8.80
CA LEU A 165 -3.29 -8.37 -7.90
C LEU A 165 -2.44 -8.81 -6.70
N THR A 166 -1.15 -9.09 -6.90
CA THR A 166 -0.21 -9.44 -5.81
C THR A 166 0.18 -8.26 -4.91
N ARG A 167 -0.24 -7.03 -5.27
CA ARG A 167 -0.03 -5.79 -4.49
C ARG A 167 -1.25 -5.42 -3.66
N TYR A 168 -2.37 -6.12 -3.85
CA TYR A 168 -3.57 -5.87 -3.08
C TYR A 168 -3.29 -6.05 -1.58
N GLY A 169 -3.72 -5.08 -0.78
CA GLY A 169 -3.46 -5.03 0.66
C GLY A 169 -2.12 -4.43 1.07
N TYR A 170 -1.22 -4.17 0.12
CA TYR A 170 0.10 -3.58 0.34
C TYR A 170 0.13 -2.08 0.03
N PRO A 171 1.08 -1.33 0.60
CA PRO A 171 1.15 0.12 0.38
C PRO A 171 1.80 0.51 -0.96
N LEU A 172 1.23 1.52 -1.60
CA LEU A 172 1.89 2.45 -2.51
C LEU A 172 2.48 3.59 -1.67
N THR A 173 3.78 3.85 -1.83
CA THR A 173 4.48 4.93 -1.12
C THR A 173 5.16 5.89 -2.08
N TYR A 174 5.25 7.15 -1.68
CA TYR A 174 5.95 8.20 -2.43
C TYR A 174 6.28 9.37 -1.51
N LYS A 175 7.23 10.21 -1.91
CA LYS A 175 7.63 11.41 -1.18
C LYS A 175 7.26 12.67 -1.95
N LEU A 176 6.77 13.68 -1.23
CA LEU A 176 6.53 15.02 -1.77
C LEU A 176 7.32 16.08 -1.01
N ILE A 177 7.89 17.04 -1.74
CA ILE A 177 8.38 18.31 -1.19
C ILE A 177 7.63 19.42 -1.92
N LEU A 178 6.95 20.26 -1.16
CA LEU A 178 6.09 21.33 -1.66
C LEU A 178 6.50 22.64 -0.98
N SER A 179 6.54 23.74 -1.74
CA SER A 179 6.80 25.08 -1.22
C SER A 179 5.66 26.05 -1.50
N GLY A 180 5.64 27.14 -0.74
CA GLY A 180 4.56 28.11 -0.72
C GLY A 180 3.72 28.03 0.55
N GLU A 181 2.62 28.79 0.58
CA GLU A 181 1.73 28.85 1.74
C GLU A 181 0.92 27.55 1.90
N ASN A 182 0.74 27.15 3.16
CA ASN A 182 -0.04 25.98 3.56
C ASN A 182 -1.51 26.32 3.90
N SER A 183 -2.03 27.38 3.29
CA SER A 183 -3.39 27.91 3.44
C SER A 183 -4.26 27.52 2.23
N ASP A 184 -5.58 27.57 2.39
CA ASP A 184 -6.55 27.32 1.30
C ASP A 184 -6.36 25.96 0.61
N TYR A 185 -6.53 24.89 1.39
CA TYR A 185 -6.48 23.52 0.89
C TYR A 185 -7.49 23.28 -0.25
N LEU A 186 -7.01 22.69 -1.33
CA LEU A 186 -7.78 22.35 -2.52
C LEU A 186 -8.16 20.86 -2.50
N PRO A 187 -9.45 20.52 -2.26
CA PRO A 187 -9.89 19.14 -2.14
C PRO A 187 -9.76 18.36 -3.45
N GLY A 188 -9.82 17.03 -3.35
CA GLY A 188 -9.83 16.10 -4.47
C GLY A 188 -8.95 14.88 -4.24
N PRO A 189 -9.00 13.87 -5.12
CA PRO A 189 -8.24 12.64 -5.00
C PRO A 189 -6.74 12.90 -4.87
N LEU A 190 -6.08 12.19 -3.97
CA LEU A 190 -4.61 12.24 -3.80
C LEU A 190 -3.92 11.38 -4.85
N VAL A 191 -4.48 10.20 -5.09
CA VAL A 191 -4.01 9.22 -6.08
C VAL A 191 -5.19 8.71 -6.88
N VAL A 192 -5.01 8.55 -8.19
CA VAL A 192 -5.95 7.88 -9.07
C VAL A 192 -5.24 6.73 -9.75
N ILE A 193 -5.79 5.53 -9.65
CA ILE A 193 -5.32 4.36 -10.39
C ILE A 193 -6.31 4.13 -11.52
N LYS A 194 -5.82 4.18 -12.77
CA LYS A 194 -6.64 3.87 -13.94
C LYS A 194 -6.33 2.46 -14.43
N GLY A 195 -7.38 1.66 -14.54
CA GLY A 195 -7.34 0.34 -15.18
C GLY A 195 -7.60 0.44 -16.68
N GLU A 196 -8.08 -0.67 -17.26
CA GLU A 196 -8.50 -0.73 -18.66
C GLU A 196 -9.73 0.15 -18.96
N SER A 197 -10.79 -0.05 -18.19
CA SER A 197 -12.11 0.56 -18.37
C SER A 197 -12.44 1.55 -17.26
N ASP A 198 -12.02 1.24 -16.04
CA ASP A 198 -12.45 1.90 -14.83
C ASP A 198 -11.29 2.57 -14.09
N SER A 199 -11.61 3.38 -13.09
CA SER A 199 -10.63 4.06 -12.24
C SER A 199 -11.10 4.06 -10.79
N ILE A 200 -10.13 4.01 -9.88
CA ILE A 200 -10.36 4.19 -8.45
C ILE A 200 -9.60 5.41 -7.94
N TYR A 201 -10.19 6.09 -6.97
CA TYR A 201 -9.77 7.39 -6.45
C TYR A 201 -9.51 7.29 -4.97
N HIS A 202 -8.26 7.49 -4.56
CA HIS A 202 -7.91 7.60 -3.14
C HIS A 202 -8.12 9.03 -2.69
N CYS A 203 -8.88 9.22 -1.62
CA CYS A 203 -9.17 10.55 -1.09
C CYS A 203 -8.75 10.65 0.37
N SER A 204 -8.26 11.83 0.75
CA SER A 204 -7.96 12.12 2.15
C SER A 204 -9.24 12.11 2.98
N VAL A 205 -9.17 11.58 4.20
CA VAL A 205 -10.22 11.76 5.19
C VAL A 205 -10.37 13.25 5.47
N LYS A 206 -11.61 13.74 5.44
CA LYS A 206 -11.94 15.14 5.72
C LYS A 206 -11.20 15.61 6.99
N TYR A 207 -10.43 16.70 6.89
CA TYR A 207 -9.63 17.28 7.97
C TYR A 207 -8.37 16.50 8.43
N ARG A 208 -7.93 15.48 7.68
CA ARG A 208 -6.68 14.72 7.96
C ARG A 208 -5.80 14.63 6.72
N LEU A 209 -5.37 15.78 6.20
CA LEU A 209 -4.39 15.80 5.12
C LEU A 209 -2.97 15.77 5.72
N PRO A 210 -2.17 14.73 5.46
CA PRO A 210 -0.79 14.65 5.96
C PRO A 210 0.20 15.33 5.00
N VAL A 211 -0.20 16.41 4.33
CA VAL A 211 0.61 17.09 3.31
C VAL A 211 0.77 18.56 3.64
N TYR A 212 2.00 19.01 3.78
CA TYR A 212 2.39 20.37 4.14
C TYR A 212 3.21 20.99 3.02
N ALA A 213 2.85 22.22 2.64
CA ALA A 213 3.71 23.11 1.87
C ALA A 213 4.49 24.02 2.81
N SER A 214 5.79 24.21 2.55
CA SER A 214 6.63 25.10 3.35
C SER A 214 7.74 25.72 2.49
N ASN A 215 8.09 26.97 2.81
CA ASN A 215 9.28 27.61 2.22
C ASN A 215 10.57 26.95 2.72
N GLU A 216 10.51 26.23 3.85
CA GLU A 216 11.55 25.30 4.29
C GLU A 216 11.36 23.93 3.66
N VAL A 217 12.44 23.16 3.54
CA VAL A 217 12.37 21.81 2.98
C VAL A 217 11.67 20.88 3.97
N PHE A 218 10.42 20.51 3.67
CA PHE A 218 9.65 19.53 4.42
C PHE A 218 9.33 18.30 3.56
N GLU A 219 9.74 17.11 4.01
CA GLU A 219 9.47 15.85 3.33
C GLU A 219 8.13 15.24 3.80
N ASN A 220 7.13 15.28 2.93
CA ASN A 220 5.87 14.57 3.14
C ASN A 220 6.02 13.12 2.68
N ASN A 221 5.95 12.18 3.62
CA ASN A 221 6.03 10.74 3.34
C ASN A 221 4.62 10.16 3.21
N MET A 222 4.24 9.81 1.99
CA MET A 222 2.91 9.31 1.67
C MET A 222 2.92 7.79 1.66
N ARG A 223 1.88 7.21 2.27
CA ARG A 223 1.64 5.76 2.31
C ARG A 223 0.15 5.51 2.19
N ILE A 224 -0.24 4.84 1.10
CA ILE A 224 -1.63 4.53 0.75
C ILE A 224 -1.75 3.02 0.58
N TYR A 225 -2.67 2.37 1.28
CA TYR A 225 -2.87 0.93 1.15
C TYR A 225 -3.79 0.62 -0.04
N LEU A 226 -3.39 -0.36 -0.85
CA LEU A 226 -4.19 -0.83 -2.00
C LEU A 226 -5.30 -1.77 -1.52
N TRP A 227 -6.27 -1.23 -0.77
CA TRP A 227 -7.40 -1.97 -0.19
C TRP A 227 -8.62 -1.04 -0.06
N GLU A 228 -9.82 -1.51 -0.40
CA GLU A 228 -11.04 -0.69 -0.41
C GLU A 228 -11.35 0.03 0.91
N GLN A 229 -10.91 -0.52 2.05
CA GLN A 229 -11.12 0.13 3.36
C GLN A 229 -10.23 1.37 3.60
N ASP A 230 -9.23 1.62 2.75
CA ASP A 230 -8.34 2.78 2.85
C ASP A 230 -8.84 4.01 2.07
N ASN A 231 -10.12 4.38 2.21
CA ASN A 231 -10.74 5.57 1.58
C ASN A 231 -10.62 5.65 0.05
N TRP A 232 -10.94 4.53 -0.62
CA TRP A 232 -11.01 4.48 -2.07
C TRP A 232 -12.45 4.62 -2.57
N PHE A 233 -12.60 5.27 -3.73
CA PHE A 233 -13.88 5.61 -4.35
C PHE A 233 -13.87 5.27 -5.84
N THR A 234 -15.04 5.13 -6.46
CA THR A 234 -15.21 4.95 -7.92
C THR A 234 -15.45 6.25 -8.66
N ASP A 235 -15.58 7.36 -7.94
CA ASP A 235 -15.79 8.68 -8.52
C ASP A 235 -14.80 9.72 -7.95
N HIS A 236 -14.45 10.69 -8.79
CA HIS A 236 -13.50 11.75 -8.44
C HIS A 236 -14.01 12.73 -7.37
N ARG A 237 -15.32 12.72 -7.05
CA ARG A 237 -15.90 13.53 -5.97
C ARG A 237 -15.85 12.81 -4.63
N CYS A 238 -15.33 11.59 -4.59
CA CYS A 238 -15.17 10.78 -3.39
C CYS A 238 -16.52 10.55 -2.67
N THR A 239 -17.55 10.19 -3.42
CA THR A 239 -18.92 10.02 -2.92
C THR A 239 -19.40 8.57 -2.92
N LEU A 240 -18.85 7.74 -3.80
CA LEU A 240 -19.19 6.33 -3.97
C LEU A 240 -17.98 5.47 -3.57
N PRO A 241 -17.97 4.89 -2.35
CA PRO A 241 -16.88 4.03 -1.91
C PRO A 241 -16.66 2.87 -2.88
N ALA A 242 -15.40 2.58 -3.18
CA ALA A 242 -15.04 1.48 -4.06
C ALA A 242 -15.37 0.14 -3.39
N THR A 243 -16.04 -0.74 -4.13
CA THR A 243 -16.24 -2.11 -3.66
C THR A 243 -15.01 -2.97 -3.96
N ARG A 244 -14.93 -4.12 -3.30
CA ARG A 244 -13.93 -5.16 -3.60
C ARG A 244 -13.85 -5.48 -5.10
N ARG A 245 -15.01 -5.57 -5.76
CA ARG A 245 -15.11 -5.86 -7.20
C ARG A 245 -14.52 -4.74 -8.05
N ASP A 246 -14.84 -3.48 -7.74
CA ASP A 246 -14.30 -2.32 -8.46
C ASP A 246 -12.77 -2.28 -8.34
N PHE A 247 -12.28 -2.55 -7.12
CA PHE A 247 -10.85 -2.56 -6.81
C PHE A 247 -10.11 -3.62 -7.63
N ILE A 248 -10.56 -4.88 -7.58
CA ILE A 248 -9.93 -5.97 -8.35
C ILE A 248 -10.04 -5.74 -9.86
N ASN A 249 -11.16 -5.20 -10.34
CA ASN A 249 -11.34 -4.87 -11.76
C ASN A 249 -10.31 -3.85 -12.27
N VAL A 250 -9.93 -2.88 -11.45
CA VAL A 250 -8.85 -1.95 -11.80
C VAL A 250 -7.48 -2.60 -11.65
N LEU A 251 -7.23 -3.30 -10.54
CA LEU A 251 -5.92 -3.89 -10.26
C LEU A 251 -5.51 -5.01 -11.22
N LYS A 252 -6.44 -5.72 -11.85
CA LYS A 252 -6.09 -6.78 -12.82
C LYS A 252 -5.27 -6.27 -14.01
N ASN A 253 -5.43 -5.00 -14.38
CA ASN A 253 -4.67 -4.37 -15.46
C ASN A 253 -4.61 -2.86 -15.28
N VAL A 254 -3.65 -2.39 -14.48
CA VAL A 254 -3.38 -0.98 -14.27
C VAL A 254 -2.65 -0.41 -15.48
N ARG A 255 -3.16 0.69 -16.03
CA ARG A 255 -2.57 1.39 -17.19
C ARG A 255 -1.68 2.55 -16.76
N LEU A 256 -2.16 3.36 -15.83
CA LEU A 256 -1.44 4.54 -15.36
C LEU A 256 -1.91 4.95 -13.97
N VAL A 257 -1.03 5.65 -13.27
CA VAL A 257 -1.27 6.21 -11.94
C VAL A 257 -1.16 7.72 -12.05
N LEU A 258 -2.06 8.44 -11.39
CA LEU A 258 -2.04 9.89 -11.29
C LEU A 258 -1.85 10.30 -9.83
N PHE A 259 -0.96 11.25 -9.58
CA PHE A 259 -0.70 11.84 -8.27
C PHE A 259 -1.12 13.30 -8.29
N LYS A 260 -1.83 13.74 -7.25
CA LYS A 260 -2.23 15.14 -7.11
C LYS A 260 -0.99 16.03 -7.01
N VAL A 261 -1.00 17.12 -7.77
CA VAL A 261 0.14 18.07 -7.84
C VAL A 261 -0.12 19.32 -7.01
N LYS A 262 -1.32 19.90 -7.11
CA LYS A 262 -1.69 21.16 -6.45
C LYS A 262 -2.56 20.92 -5.23
N TYR A 263 -2.00 21.07 -4.04
CA TYR A 263 -2.67 20.85 -2.75
C TYR A 263 -3.20 22.15 -2.15
N TYR A 264 -2.51 23.27 -2.37
CA TYR A 264 -2.84 24.58 -1.80
C TYR A 264 -2.85 25.65 -2.88
N ASN A 265 -3.62 26.72 -2.68
CA ASN A 265 -3.66 27.83 -3.63
C ASN A 265 -2.32 28.59 -3.69
N GLY A 266 -1.69 28.80 -2.52
CA GLY A 266 -0.39 29.46 -2.37
C GLY A 266 0.83 28.58 -2.65
N GLN A 267 0.63 27.32 -3.06
CA GLN A 267 1.73 26.42 -3.43
C GLN A 267 2.42 26.93 -4.71
N THR A 268 3.75 26.97 -4.70
CA THR A 268 4.56 27.52 -5.79
C THR A 268 5.40 26.48 -6.52
N ASN A 269 5.63 25.29 -5.95
CA ASN A 269 6.39 24.24 -6.61
C ASN A 269 5.78 22.85 -6.36
N PHE A 270 6.35 21.84 -7.02
CA PHE A 270 6.06 20.45 -6.75
C PHE A 270 7.31 19.61 -6.97
N GLN A 271 7.69 18.82 -5.97
CA GLN A 271 8.70 17.78 -6.11
C GLN A 271 8.14 16.44 -5.66
N MET A 272 8.38 15.39 -6.46
CA MET A 272 7.99 14.02 -6.13
C MET A 272 9.14 13.05 -6.35
N SER A 273 9.25 12.04 -5.49
CA SER A 273 10.30 11.02 -5.59
C SER A 273 9.94 9.74 -4.86
N ARG A 274 10.77 8.70 -5.03
CA ARG A 274 10.66 7.41 -4.33
C ARG A 274 9.26 6.78 -4.42
N ILE A 275 8.68 6.79 -5.62
CA ILE A 275 7.45 6.02 -5.86
C ILE A 275 7.81 4.55 -5.77
N SER A 276 7.18 3.82 -4.86
CA SER A 276 7.42 2.39 -4.72
C SER A 276 6.19 1.68 -4.21
N MET A 277 6.13 0.38 -4.47
CA MET A 277 5.09 -0.50 -3.97
C MET A 277 5.69 -1.73 -3.32
N GLN A 278 4.95 -2.26 -2.36
CA GLN A 278 5.19 -3.57 -1.82
C GLN A 278 4.27 -4.58 -2.53
N GLU A 279 4.74 -5.82 -2.67
CA GLU A 279 3.95 -6.92 -3.25
C GLU A 279 4.21 -8.22 -2.49
N ALA A 280 3.34 -9.20 -2.71
CA ALA A 280 3.60 -10.59 -2.38
C ALA A 280 4.27 -11.31 -3.55
N ILE A 281 5.18 -12.21 -3.22
CA ILE A 281 5.84 -13.13 -4.15
C ILE A 281 5.64 -14.56 -3.67
N GLU A 282 5.67 -15.50 -4.61
CA GLU A 282 5.67 -16.92 -4.27
C GLU A 282 6.93 -17.29 -3.48
N THR A 283 6.78 -18.25 -2.57
CA THR A 283 7.87 -18.76 -1.75
C THR A 283 7.73 -20.26 -1.58
N THR A 284 8.86 -20.92 -1.35
CA THR A 284 8.92 -22.36 -1.09
C THR A 284 8.30 -22.75 0.25
N ASN A 285 8.12 -21.78 1.16
CA ASN A 285 7.45 -22.00 2.43
C ASN A 285 5.92 -22.04 2.24
N SER A 286 5.37 -23.24 2.10
CA SER A 286 3.93 -23.48 1.96
C SER A 286 3.10 -23.00 3.16
N TYR A 287 3.71 -22.82 4.33
CA TYR A 287 3.05 -22.31 5.53
C TYR A 287 3.01 -20.78 5.60
N SER A 288 3.71 -20.07 4.72
CA SER A 288 3.55 -18.62 4.60
C SER A 288 2.25 -18.29 3.88
N TRP A 289 1.65 -17.14 4.19
CA TRP A 289 0.48 -16.66 3.45
C TRP A 289 0.51 -15.15 3.28
N ALA A 290 -0.14 -14.68 2.22
CA ALA A 290 -0.52 -13.29 2.03
C ALA A 290 -1.99 -13.13 2.42
N ALA A 291 -2.23 -12.61 3.63
CA ALA A 291 -3.55 -12.67 4.27
C ALA A 291 -4.68 -12.02 3.47
N LYS A 292 -4.38 -10.91 2.79
CA LYS A 292 -5.35 -10.18 1.96
C LYS A 292 -5.44 -10.69 0.53
N LEU A 293 -4.54 -11.55 0.07
CA LEU A 293 -4.68 -12.17 -1.26
C LEU A 293 -5.62 -13.37 -1.16
N GLU A 294 -6.55 -13.50 -2.09
CA GLU A 294 -7.46 -14.65 -2.12
C GLU A 294 -6.86 -15.80 -2.91
N LYS A 295 -7.16 -17.02 -2.47
CA LYS A 295 -7.02 -18.26 -3.22
C LYS A 295 -8.39 -18.89 -3.33
N CYS A 296 -8.85 -19.08 -4.56
CA CYS A 296 -10.22 -19.50 -4.82
C CYS A 296 -10.33 -21.02 -4.89
N LYS A 297 -11.44 -21.55 -4.39
CA LYS A 297 -11.83 -22.94 -4.67
C LYS A 297 -12.62 -22.98 -5.96
N CYS A 298 -11.89 -23.02 -7.07
CA CYS A 298 -12.46 -22.90 -8.41
C CYS A 298 -13.29 -24.13 -8.81
N PRO A 299 -14.46 -23.93 -9.46
CA PRO A 299 -15.19 -25.01 -10.12
C PRO A 299 -14.37 -25.71 -11.21
N ALA A 300 -14.80 -26.89 -11.63
CA ALA A 300 -14.14 -27.64 -12.71
C ALA A 300 -14.00 -26.77 -13.98
N GLY A 301 -12.79 -26.74 -14.55
CA GLY A 301 -12.46 -25.94 -15.73
C GLY A 301 -11.94 -24.53 -15.44
N TYR A 302 -11.85 -24.11 -14.17
CA TYR A 302 -11.32 -22.81 -13.77
C TYR A 302 -10.11 -22.95 -12.84
N SER A 303 -9.21 -21.96 -12.88
CA SER A 303 -8.06 -21.82 -11.99
C SER A 303 -7.90 -20.36 -11.59
N GLY A 304 -7.50 -20.10 -10.34
CA GLY A 304 -7.33 -18.76 -9.80
C GLY A 304 -7.01 -18.79 -8.32
#